data_AF-A0AAV9BE49-F1
#
_entry.id   AF-A0AAV9BE49-F1
#
_cell.length_a   1.000
_cell.length_b   1.000
_cell.length_c   1.000
_cell.angle_alpha   90.00
_cell.angle_beta   90.00
_cell.angle_gamma   90.00
#
_symmetry.space_group_name_H-M   'P 1'
#
loop_
_entity.id
_entity.type
_entity.pdbx_description
1 polymer ?
#
loop_
_entity_poly.entity_id
_entity_poly.type
_entity_poly.pdbx_seq_one_letter_code
_entity_poly.pdbx_strand_id
1 'polypeptide(L)'
;MRTKNSVNLAFLILLSCFGGIGFCFLLPQDEVDALKQVAKTLGKPDWNFTVDPCDEKRFPWTIQNPVKGSESYVNCNCSSTVCHVIGIGFKSLNLQGTLPPELVRLPYLGQM
;
A
#
# COMPACT_ATOMS: atom_id res chain seq x y z
N MET A 1 -24.07 -15.93 -29.01
CA MET A 1 -23.71 -15.23 -30.27
C MET A 1 -22.41 -14.47 -30.04
N ARG A 2 -21.56 -14.50 -31.06
CA ARG A 2 -20.14 -14.13 -31.06
C ARG A 2 -19.99 -12.63 -31.31
N THR A 3 -19.17 -11.92 -30.54
CA THR A 3 -18.51 -10.69 -31.02
C THR A 3 -17.01 -10.85 -30.83
N LYS A 4 -16.30 -10.91 -31.96
CA LYS A 4 -14.84 -10.87 -32.03
C LYS A 4 -14.43 -9.41 -31.88
N ASN A 5 -13.84 -9.04 -30.75
CA ASN A 5 -13.17 -7.75 -30.62
C ASN A 5 -11.66 -8.02 -30.61
N SER A 6 -10.97 -7.54 -31.64
CA SER A 6 -9.52 -7.62 -31.76
C SER A 6 -8.88 -6.79 -30.65
N VAL A 7 -8.41 -7.46 -29.60
CA VAL A 7 -7.63 -6.85 -28.51
C VAL A 7 -6.18 -6.74 -28.94
N ASN A 8 -5.69 -5.49 -29.03
CA ASN A 8 -4.30 -5.18 -29.34
C ASN A 8 -3.41 -5.61 -28.17
N LEU A 9 -2.45 -6.50 -28.42
CA LEU A 9 -1.59 -7.13 -27.40
C LEU A 9 -0.76 -6.13 -26.57
N ALA A 10 -0.60 -4.89 -27.04
CA ALA A 10 0.20 -3.86 -26.37
C ALA A 10 -0.48 -3.23 -25.14
N PHE A 11 -1.76 -3.51 -24.88
CA PHE A 11 -2.53 -2.90 -23.79
C PHE A 11 -2.90 -3.88 -22.66
N LEU A 12 -2.29 -5.07 -22.62
CA LEU A 12 -2.64 -6.16 -21.67
C LEU A 12 -1.99 -6.04 -20.28
N ILE A 13 -1.59 -4.85 -19.82
CA ILE A 13 -1.08 -4.66 -18.45
C ILE A 13 -2.07 -3.90 -17.59
N LEU A 14 -3.36 -4.25 -17.62
CA LEU A 14 -4.35 -3.71 -16.68
C LEU A 14 -5.49 -4.71 -16.49
N LEU A 15 -5.36 -5.60 -15.50
CA LEU A 15 -6.43 -6.10 -14.61
C LEU A 15 -5.98 -7.43 -13.98
N SER A 16 -5.47 -7.37 -12.76
CA SER A 16 -5.43 -8.52 -11.87
C SER A 16 -6.28 -8.24 -10.62
N CYS A 17 -7.57 -7.97 -10.82
CA CYS A 17 -8.58 -8.12 -9.78
C CYS A 17 -9.30 -9.46 -10.02
N PHE A 18 -8.62 -10.57 -9.70
CA PHE A 18 -9.19 -11.92 -9.78
C PHE A 18 -8.73 -12.74 -8.57
N GLY A 19 -9.52 -12.72 -7.50
CA GLY A 19 -9.25 -13.57 -6.33
C GLY A 19 -9.91 -13.17 -5.01
N GLY A 20 -11.23 -12.96 -5.00
CA GLY A 20 -12.00 -12.82 -3.76
C GLY A 20 -12.93 -11.61 -3.76
N ILE A 21 -14.01 -11.67 -2.99
CA ILE A 21 -14.97 -10.58 -2.81
C ILE A 21 -14.27 -9.47 -2.01
N GLY A 22 -13.48 -8.65 -2.69
CA GLY A 22 -12.86 -7.43 -2.19
C GLY A 22 -13.04 -6.39 -3.27
N PHE A 23 -13.60 -5.24 -2.93
CA PHE A 23 -13.69 -4.13 -3.87
C PHE A 23 -12.26 -3.75 -4.26
N CYS A 24 -11.99 -3.64 -5.57
CA CYS A 24 -10.72 -3.20 -6.11
C CYS A 24 -10.60 -1.69 -5.80
N PHE A 25 -10.22 -1.34 -4.58
CA PHE A 25 -9.94 0.05 -4.20
C PHE A 25 -8.59 0.42 -4.81
N LEU A 26 -8.50 1.59 -5.42
CA LEU A 26 -7.28 2.05 -6.08
C LEU A 26 -6.55 3.04 -5.16
N LEU A 27 -5.40 2.64 -4.63
CA LEU A 27 -4.45 3.59 -4.06
C LEU A 27 -3.75 4.35 -5.21
N PRO A 28 -3.71 5.69 -5.20
CA PRO A 28 -3.02 6.48 -6.20
C PRO A 28 -1.56 6.05 -6.36
N GLN A 29 -1.06 6.01 -7.60
CA GLN A 29 0.33 5.61 -7.86
C GLN A 29 1.35 6.53 -7.15
N ASP A 30 1.04 7.82 -6.99
CA ASP A 30 1.90 8.74 -6.23
C ASP A 30 2.05 8.33 -4.76
N GLU A 31 0.98 7.83 -4.13
CA GLU A 31 1.02 7.34 -2.75
C GLU A 31 1.76 6.00 -2.68
N VAL A 32 1.57 5.11 -3.66
CA VAL A 32 2.34 3.86 -3.78
C VAL A 32 3.84 4.15 -3.89
N ASP A 33 4.22 5.12 -4.73
CA ASP A 33 5.63 5.48 -4.92
C ASP A 33 6.21 6.21 -3.71
N ALA A 34 5.41 7.02 -3.02
CA ALA A 34 5.79 7.60 -1.73
C ALA A 34 6.07 6.50 -0.69
N LEU A 35 5.22 5.48 -0.59
CA LEU A 35 5.44 4.33 0.30
C LEU A 35 6.72 3.56 -0.07
N LYS A 36 7.03 3.38 -1.36
CA LYS A 36 8.31 2.76 -1.79
C LYS A 36 9.52 3.56 -1.32
N GLN A 37 9.47 4.88 -1.42
CA GLN A 37 10.56 5.74 -0.97
C GLN A 37 10.69 5.72 0.56
N VAL A 38 9.57 5.78 1.29
CA VAL A 38 9.53 5.62 2.75
C VAL A 38 10.19 4.31 3.18
N ALA A 39 9.84 3.18 2.54
CA ALA A 39 10.43 1.88 2.83
C ALA A 39 11.94 1.86 2.63
N LYS A 40 12.41 2.50 1.55
CA LYS A 40 13.84 2.64 1.25
C LYS A 40 14.55 3.47 2.30
N THR A 41 13.99 4.61 2.69
CA THR A 41 14.58 5.53 3.68
C THR A 41 14.65 4.88 5.07
N LEU A 42 13.66 4.07 5.43
CA LEU A 42 13.60 3.34 6.71
C LEU A 42 14.35 2.00 6.71
N GLY A 43 14.94 1.61 5.58
CA GLY A 43 15.58 0.32 5.41
C GLY A 43 14.65 -0.86 5.70
N LYS A 44 13.38 -0.77 5.27
CA LYS A 44 12.33 -1.77 5.53
C LYS A 44 12.13 -2.72 4.32
N PRO A 45 12.84 -3.85 4.24
CA PRO A 45 12.78 -4.75 3.09
C PRO A 45 11.50 -5.60 3.05
N ASP A 46 10.81 -5.74 4.17
CA ASP A 46 9.73 -6.71 4.32
C ASP A 46 8.40 -6.27 3.71
N TRP A 47 8.29 -5.06 3.14
CA TRP A 47 7.06 -4.61 2.50
C TRP A 47 6.89 -5.22 1.11
N ASN A 48 5.76 -5.91 0.93
CA ASN A 48 5.40 -6.50 -0.34
C ASN A 48 4.43 -5.60 -1.12
N PHE A 49 4.96 -4.86 -2.08
CA PHE A 49 4.18 -3.98 -2.96
C PHE A 49 3.36 -4.72 -4.03
N THR A 50 3.40 -6.06 -4.08
CA THR A 50 2.45 -6.86 -4.88
C THR A 50 1.12 -7.05 -4.15
N VAL A 51 1.04 -6.67 -2.88
CA VAL A 51 -0.17 -6.72 -2.04
C VAL A 51 -0.59 -5.29 -1.75
N ASP A 52 -1.89 -5.01 -1.89
CA ASP A 52 -2.42 -3.69 -1.57
C ASP A 52 -2.20 -3.39 -0.07
N PRO A 53 -1.50 -2.29 0.29
CA PRO A 53 -1.36 -1.87 1.69
C PRO A 53 -2.70 -1.58 2.38
N CYS A 54 -3.76 -1.32 1.61
CA CYS A 54 -5.09 -0.98 2.11
C CYS A 54 -6.04 -2.18 2.21
N ASP A 55 -5.64 -3.37 1.76
CA ASP A 55 -6.46 -4.58 1.83
C ASP A 55 -6.52 -5.17 3.24
N GLU A 56 -7.60 -5.91 3.55
CA GLU A 56 -7.80 -6.52 4.88
C GLU A 56 -6.73 -7.57 5.25
N LYS A 57 -6.09 -8.20 4.26
CA LYS A 57 -4.96 -9.14 4.47
C LYS A 57 -3.65 -8.36 4.54
N ARG A 58 -3.49 -7.59 5.61
CA ARG A 58 -2.44 -6.58 5.78
C ARG A 58 -1.03 -7.11 6.00
N PHE A 59 -0.74 -8.41 5.93
CA PHE A 59 0.65 -8.87 6.03
C PHE A 59 1.34 -8.67 4.67
N PRO A 60 2.55 -8.07 4.59
CA PRO A 60 3.49 -7.67 5.65
C PRO A 60 3.44 -6.18 6.05
N TRP A 61 2.40 -5.45 5.64
CA TRP A 61 2.19 -4.03 5.91
C TRP A 61 1.88 -3.73 7.39
N THR A 62 1.08 -4.59 8.00
CA THR A 62 0.74 -4.56 9.41
C THR A 62 1.47 -5.65 10.18
N ILE A 63 2.22 -5.23 11.19
CA ILE A 63 2.81 -6.09 12.20
C ILE A 63 2.22 -5.63 13.52
N GLN A 64 1.57 -6.53 14.24
CA GLN A 64 1.20 -6.30 15.64
C GLN A 64 1.85 -7.41 16.44
N ASN A 65 2.98 -7.13 17.09
CA ASN A 65 3.61 -8.07 17.99
C ASN A 65 3.45 -7.56 19.44
N PRO A 66 2.36 -7.93 20.13
CA PRO A 66 2.10 -7.47 21.49
C PRO A 66 3.15 -7.93 22.49
N VAL A 67 3.86 -9.04 22.20
CA VAL A 67 4.91 -9.59 23.09
C VAL A 67 6.21 -8.78 23.00
N LYS A 68 6.54 -8.27 21.81
CA LYS A 68 7.77 -7.46 21.58
C LYS A 68 7.51 -5.94 21.56
N GLY A 69 6.24 -5.52 21.60
CA GLY A 69 5.84 -4.12 21.48
C GLY A 69 6.17 -3.50 20.11
N SER A 70 6.43 -4.34 19.10
CA SER A 70 6.75 -3.92 17.74
C SER A 70 5.48 -3.80 16.92
N GLU A 71 5.27 -2.62 16.33
CA GLU A 71 4.09 -2.33 15.52
C GLU A 71 4.52 -1.69 14.18
N SER A 72 3.92 -2.15 13.09
CA SER A 72 3.94 -1.51 11.77
C SER A 72 2.50 -1.40 11.34
N TYR A 73 2.06 -0.29 10.77
CA TYR A 73 0.76 -0.23 10.12
C TYR A 73 0.74 0.79 8.99
N VAL A 74 -0.09 0.51 8.00
CA VAL A 74 -0.61 1.48 7.04
C VAL A 74 -2.12 1.45 7.20
N ASN A 75 -2.74 2.62 7.36
CA ASN A 75 -4.17 2.77 7.47
C ASN A 75 -4.67 3.64 6.33
N CYS A 76 -5.74 3.19 5.68
CA CYS A 76 -6.31 3.85 4.54
C CYS A 76 -7.77 4.25 4.78
N ASN A 77 -8.19 5.32 4.13
CA ASN A 77 -9.59 5.68 4.01
C ASN A 77 -9.99 5.57 2.54
N CYS A 78 -10.95 4.70 2.24
CA CYS A 78 -11.47 4.55 0.89
C CYS A 78 -12.80 5.27 0.74
N SER A 79 -12.88 6.17 -0.25
CA SER A 79 -14.14 6.79 -0.68
C SER A 79 -14.51 6.24 -2.06
N SER A 80 -15.57 5.43 -2.09
CA SER A 80 -16.03 4.73 -3.29
C SER A 80 -14.97 3.79 -3.90
N THR A 81 -14.21 4.23 -4.89
CA THR A 81 -13.22 3.43 -5.62
C THR A 81 -11.78 3.86 -5.36
N VAL A 82 -11.56 5.02 -4.75
CA VAL A 82 -10.23 5.57 -4.49
C VAL A 82 -9.93 5.50 -3.01
N CYS A 83 -8.74 5.03 -2.69
CA CYS A 83 -8.26 4.92 -1.33
C CYS A 83 -7.09 5.86 -1.09
N HIS A 84 -6.94 6.35 0.14
CA HIS A 84 -5.85 7.25 0.51
C HIS A 84 -5.22 6.80 1.82
N VAL A 85 -3.89 6.86 1.91
CA VAL A 85 -3.16 6.64 3.16
C VAL A 85 -3.46 7.79 4.11
N ILE A 86 -4.07 7.47 5.24
CA ILE A 86 -4.40 8.42 6.31
C ILE A 86 -3.54 8.22 7.57
N GLY A 87 -2.91 7.05 7.69
CA GLY A 87 -2.07 6.72 8.83
C GLY A 87 -0.92 5.81 8.43
N ILE A 88 0.27 6.07 8.98
CA ILE A 88 1.44 5.21 8.85
C ILE A 88 2.22 5.22 10.15
N GLY A 89 2.53 4.06 10.72
CA GLY A 89 3.24 4.03 11.98
C GLY A 89 4.23 2.89 12.10
N PHE A 90 5.31 3.17 12.80
CA PHE A 90 6.38 2.23 13.10
C PHE A 90 6.81 2.38 14.56
N LYS A 91 6.70 1.32 15.33
CA LYS A 91 7.04 1.31 16.76
C LYS A 91 7.94 0.13 17.07
N SER A 92 9.03 0.39 17.80
CA SER A 92 9.95 -0.66 18.30
C SER A 92 10.45 -1.63 17.21
N LEU A 93 10.60 -1.16 15.96
CA LEU A 93 11.08 -1.97 14.83
C LEU A 93 12.60 -1.82 14.58
N ASN A 94 13.31 -1.06 15.40
CA ASN A 94 14.73 -0.72 15.22
C ASN A 94 15.05 -0.33 13.76
N LEU A 95 14.18 0.51 13.19
CA LEU A 95 14.34 1.01 11.83
C LEU A 95 15.61 1.86 11.77
N GLN A 96 16.42 1.62 10.75
CA GLN A 96 17.59 2.44 10.46
C GLN A 96 17.17 3.61 9.57
N GLY A 97 17.90 4.72 9.63
CA GLY A 97 17.68 5.88 8.77
C GLY A 97 17.10 7.09 9.50
N THR A 98 16.44 7.96 8.76
CA THR A 98 15.87 9.22 9.24
C THR A 98 14.35 9.23 9.07
N LEU A 99 13.69 10.21 9.69
CA LEU A 99 12.29 10.49 9.35
C LEU A 99 12.17 10.71 7.83
N PRO A 100 11.36 9.92 7.10
CA PRO A 100 11.32 10.00 5.65
C PRO A 100 10.70 11.31 5.19
N PRO A 101 11.42 12.19 4.46
CA PRO A 101 10.85 13.44 3.95
C PRO A 101 9.73 13.17 2.93
N GLU A 102 9.68 11.98 2.34
CA GLU A 102 8.70 11.58 1.34
C GLU A 102 7.28 11.43 1.91
N LEU A 103 7.12 11.42 3.24
CA LEU A 103 5.82 11.48 3.89
C LEU A 103 4.99 12.70 3.46
N VAL A 104 5.64 13.80 3.03
CA VAL A 104 4.97 14.98 2.46
C VAL A 104 4.20 14.67 1.17
N ARG A 105 4.53 13.56 0.49
CA ARG A 105 3.86 13.10 -0.73
C ARG A 105 2.62 12.25 -0.44
N LEU A 106 2.25 12.08 0.83
CA LEU A 106 1.01 11.43 1.27
C LEU A 106 0.02 12.53 1.72
N PRO A 107 -0.78 13.12 0.81
CA PRO A 107 -1.53 14.35 1.07
C PRO A 107 -2.65 14.21 2.11
N TYR A 108 -3.12 12.98 2.35
CA TYR A 108 -4.18 12.68 3.32
C TYR A 108 -3.65 12.14 4.65
N LEU A 109 -2.32 12.09 4.82
CA LEU A 109 -1.70 11.56 6.01
C LEU A 109 -1.98 12.46 7.22
N GLY A 110 -2.75 11.96 8.18
CA GLY A 110 -3.13 12.68 9.39
C GLY A 110 -2.57 12.06 10.68
N GLN A 111 -2.14 10.80 10.64
CA GLN A 111 -1.58 10.07 11.79
C GLN A 111 -0.24 9.44 11.45
N MET A 112 0.74 9.65 12.33
CA MET A 112 2.08 9.07 12.27
C MET A 112 2.44 8.41 13.60
#